data_AF-A0A1H4CWW4-F1
#
_entry.id   AF-A0A1H4CWW4-F1
#
_cell.length_a   1.000
_cell.length_b   1.000
_cell.length_c   1.000
_cell.angle_alpha   90.00
_cell.angle_beta   90.00
_cell.angle_gamma   90.00
#
_symmetry.space_group_name_H-M   'P 1'
#
loop_
_entity.id
_entity.type
_entity.pdbx_description
1 polymer ?
#
loop_
_entity_poly.entity_id
_entity_poly.type
_entity_poly.pdbx_seq_one_letter_code
_entity_poly.pdbx_strand_id
1 'polypeptide(L)'
;MGEIYRQTMIDYGGKVDIIFLDPRNLISIAAYFLKHIKAGNITFWEGFNHFFLHIKFNAVFINGRYLKDLNNYDKLIKEILYT
;
A
#
# COMPACT_ATOMS: atom_id res chain seq x y z
N MET A 1 -12.68 -2.96 -5.04
CA MET A 1 -11.69 -3.43 -4.04
C MET A 1 -11.77 -4.91 -3.75
N GLY A 2 -12.95 -5.51 -3.53
CA GLY A 2 -13.06 -6.96 -3.23
C GLY A 2 -12.51 -7.89 -4.32
N GLU A 3 -12.67 -7.53 -5.60
CA GLU A 3 -12.11 -8.30 -6.72
C GLU A 3 -10.58 -8.28 -6.75
N ILE A 4 -9.96 -7.10 -6.59
CA ILE A 4 -8.50 -6.94 -6.49
C ILE A 4 -7.95 -7.74 -5.31
N TYR A 5 -8.60 -7.68 -4.15
CA TYR A 5 -8.20 -8.48 -2.99
C TYR A 5 -8.24 -9.98 -3.29
N ARG A 6 -9.35 -10.46 -3.86
CA ARG A 6 -9.53 -11.88 -4.16
C ARG A 6 -8.50 -12.35 -5.19
N GLN A 7 -8.27 -11.56 -6.23
CA GLN A 7 -7.30 -11.84 -7.27
C GLN A 7 -5.87 -11.84 -6.72
N THR A 8 -5.51 -10.86 -5.89
CA THR A 8 -4.19 -10.80 -5.22
C THR A 8 -3.98 -12.00 -4.30
N MET A 9 -5.00 -12.44 -3.56
CA MET A 9 -4.92 -13.63 -2.71
C MET A 9 -4.80 -14.92 -3.53
N ILE A 10 -5.43 -15.00 -4.70
CA ILE A 10 -5.27 -16.14 -5.62
C ILE A 10 -3.86 -16.18 -6.21
N ASP A 11 -3.36 -15.04 -6.69
CA ASP A 11 -2.12 -14.96 -7.47
C ASP A 11 -0.86 -14.93 -6.59
N TYR A 12 -0.95 -14.36 -5.38
CA TYR A 12 0.17 -14.10 -4.48
C TYR A 12 -0.05 -14.60 -3.05
N GLY A 13 -1.04 -15.47 -2.83
CA GLY A 13 -1.40 -15.98 -1.51
C GLY A 13 -0.17 -16.43 -0.70
N GLY A 14 0.02 -15.81 0.48
CA GLY A 14 1.13 -16.09 1.39
C GLY A 14 2.45 -15.37 1.07
N LYS A 15 2.58 -14.68 -0.06
CA LYS A 15 3.76 -13.86 -0.42
C LYS A 15 3.57 -12.36 -0.16
N VAL A 16 2.34 -11.92 0.04
CA VAL A 16 1.99 -10.52 0.30
C VAL A 16 1.07 -10.41 1.52
N ASP A 17 1.29 -9.38 2.34
CA ASP A 17 0.43 -9.03 3.46
C ASP A 17 -0.49 -7.86 3.04
N ILE A 18 -1.81 -8.07 3.12
CA ILE A 18 -2.80 -7.08 2.70
C ILE A 18 -3.50 -6.54 3.94
N ILE A 19 -3.28 -5.26 4.22
CA ILE A 19 -3.89 -4.57 5.36
C ILE A 19 -4.94 -3.59 4.84
N PHE A 20 -6.17 -3.73 5.34
CA PHE A 20 -7.23 -2.75 5.10
C PHE A 20 -7.19 -1.66 6.16
N LEU A 21 -7.07 -0.41 5.71
CA LEU A 21 -7.08 0.76 6.57
C LEU A 21 -8.33 1.60 6.27
N ASP A 22 -9.09 1.95 7.30
CA ASP A 22 -10.20 2.89 7.15
C ASP A 22 -9.64 4.31 6.97
N PRO A 23 -10.01 5.05 5.90
CA PRO A 23 -9.54 6.42 5.68
C PRO A 23 -9.88 7.40 6.81
N ARG A 24 -10.87 7.08 7.65
CA ARG A 24 -11.24 7.86 8.84
C ARG A 24 -10.36 7.55 10.04
N ASN A 25 -9.66 6.41 10.04
CA ASN A 25 -8.74 6.03 11.11
C ASN A 25 -7.32 6.51 10.79
N LEU A 26 -7.11 7.81 10.96
CA LEU A 26 -5.84 8.47 10.72
C LEU A 26 -4.70 7.89 11.59
N ILE A 27 -5.00 7.37 12.77
CA ILE A 27 -4.01 6.76 13.66
C ILE A 27 -3.43 5.49 13.03
N SER A 28 -4.30 4.60 12.51
CA SER A 28 -3.85 3.39 11.83
C SER A 28 -3.05 3.70 10.55
N ILE A 29 -3.43 4.75 9.82
CA ILE A 29 -2.70 5.19 8.63
C ILE A 29 -1.33 5.77 9.00
N ALA A 30 -1.25 6.58 10.05
CA ALA A 30 0.02 7.08 10.55
C ALA A 30 0.93 5.94 11.02
N ALA A 31 0.39 4.96 11.75
CA ALA A 31 1.13 3.77 12.18
C ALA A 31 1.68 2.96 10.99
N TYR A 32 0.89 2.82 9.92
CA TYR A 32 1.33 2.17 8.69
C TYR A 32 2.52 2.90 8.05
N PHE A 33 2.43 4.21 7.85
CA PHE A 33 3.55 4.97 7.26
C PHE A 33 4.77 4.98 8.17
N LEU A 34 4.60 5.09 9.50
CA LEU A 34 5.71 5.02 10.45
C LEU A 34 6.44 3.68 10.39
N LYS A 35 5.71 2.55 10.24
CA LYS A 35 6.31 1.22 10.06
C LYS A 35 7.19 1.19 8.80
N HIS A 36 6.70 1.74 7.69
CA HIS A 36 7.44 1.74 6.43
C HIS A 36 8.60 2.75 6.37
N ILE A 37 8.50 3.88 7.09
CA ILE A 37 9.61 4.82 7.27
C ILE A 37 10.74 4.15 8.06
N LYS A 38 10.41 3.47 9.18
CA LYS A 38 11.41 2.75 9.99
C LYS A 38 12.08 1.61 9.23
N ALA A 39 11.36 0.96 8.32
CA ALA A 39 11.90 -0.09 7.45
C ALA A 39 12.76 0.45 6.29
N GLY A 40 12.81 1.77 6.08
CA GLY A 40 13.55 2.38 4.97
C GLY A 40 12.86 2.25 3.60
N ASN A 41 11.61 1.76 3.56
CA ASN A 41 10.88 1.58 2.29
C ASN A 41 10.47 2.92 1.66
N ILE A 42 10.18 3.91 2.51
CA ILE A 42 9.81 5.28 2.14
C ILE A 42 10.52 6.28 3.06
N THR A 43 10.74 7.48 2.57
CA THR A 43 11.26 8.60 3.36
C THR A 43 10.17 9.23 4.23
N PHE A 44 10.57 9.93 5.29
CA PHE A 44 9.63 10.68 6.14
C PHE A 44 8.79 11.69 5.35
N TRP A 45 9.40 12.37 4.39
CA TRP A 45 8.71 13.31 3.50
C TRP A 45 7.71 12.63 2.57
N GLU A 46 8.04 11.48 2.00
CA GLU A 46 7.09 10.68 1.20
C GLU A 46 5.89 10.24 2.04
N GLY A 47 6.13 9.71 3.25
CA GLY A 47 5.06 9.32 4.17
C GLY A 47 4.14 10.48 4.55
N PHE A 48 4.72 11.66 4.85
CA PHE A 48 3.95 12.86 5.17
C PHE A 48 3.11 13.35 3.98
N ASN A 49 3.70 13.41 2.77
CA ASN A 49 2.98 13.80 1.56
C ASN A 49 1.86 12.81 1.20
N HIS A 50 2.09 11.51 1.39
CA HIS A 50 1.07 10.50 1.17
C HIS A 50 -0.08 10.61 2.17
N PHE A 51 0.23 10.88 3.43
CA PHE A 51 -0.76 11.10 4.47
C PHE A 51 -1.66 12.32 4.17
N PHE A 52 -1.09 13.45 3.75
CA PHE A 52 -1.88 14.67 3.52
C PHE A 52 -2.58 14.73 2.15
N LEU A 53 -1.96 14.20 1.09
CA LEU A 53 -2.46 14.40 -0.28
C LEU A 53 -3.19 13.19 -0.89
N HIS A 54 -3.01 11.99 -0.33
CA HIS A 54 -3.40 10.75 -1.01
C HIS A 54 -4.29 9.82 -0.18
N ILE A 55 -4.71 10.20 1.03
CA ILE A 55 -5.77 9.49 1.78
C ILE A 55 -7.10 9.78 1.11
N LYS A 56 -7.42 9.01 0.07
CA LYS A 56 -8.73 9.01 -0.62
C LYS A 56 -9.34 7.62 -0.52
N PHE A 57 -10.67 7.56 -0.63
CA PHE A 57 -11.36 6.28 -0.81
C PHE A 57 -10.79 5.55 -2.03
N ASN A 58 -10.46 4.26 -1.86
CA ASN A 58 -9.79 3.39 -2.84
C ASN A 58 -8.30 3.66 -3.12
N ALA A 59 -7.59 4.37 -2.25
CA ALA A 59 -6.13 4.41 -2.33
C ALA A 59 -5.50 3.04 -2.03
N VAL A 60 -4.53 2.63 -2.83
CA VAL A 60 -3.73 1.42 -2.60
C VAL A 60 -2.28 1.83 -2.41
N PHE A 61 -1.65 1.25 -1.40
CA PHE A 61 -0.24 1.45 -1.11
C PHE A 61 0.46 0.10 -1.11
N ILE A 62 1.62 0.03 -1.77
CA ILE A 62 2.46 -1.17 -1.79
C ILE A 62 3.79 -0.80 -1.12
N ASN A 63 4.12 -1.45 0.01
CA ASN A 63 5.32 -1.15 0.81
C ASN A 63 5.47 0.34 1.18
N GLY A 64 4.36 1.02 1.47
CA GLY A 64 4.33 2.46 1.77
C GLY A 64 4.26 3.39 0.55
N ARG A 65 4.43 2.89 -0.68
CA ARG A 65 4.37 3.70 -1.92
C ARG A 65 2.95 3.75 -2.48
N TYR A 66 2.48 4.94 -2.84
CA TYR A 66 1.15 5.13 -3.41
C TYR A 66 1.06 4.60 -4.85
N LEU A 67 0.03 3.78 -5.10
CA LEU A 67 -0.30 3.31 -6.44
C LEU A 67 -1.31 4.25 -7.10
N LYS A 68 -0.85 5.04 -8.08
CA LYS A 68 -1.71 5.96 -8.85
C LYS A 68 -2.66 5.23 -9.80
N ASP A 69 -2.24 4.09 -10.34
CA ASP A 69 -2.99 3.34 -11.34
C ASP A 69 -3.20 1.89 -10.88
N LEU A 70 -4.45 1.60 -10.49
CA LEU A 70 -4.88 0.29 -10.06
C LEU A 70 -4.81 -0.76 -11.17
N ASN A 71 -4.79 -0.37 -12.45
CA ASN A 71 -4.69 -1.33 -13.55
C ASN A 71 -3.30 -1.98 -13.64
N ASN A 72 -2.29 -1.37 -13.01
CA ASN A 72 -0.90 -1.80 -13.06
C ASN A 72 -0.40 -2.44 -11.76
N TYR A 73 -1.31 -2.77 -10.81
CA TYR A 73 -0.93 -3.32 -9.51
C TYR A 73 -0.17 -4.67 -9.63
N ASP A 74 -0.60 -5.55 -10.53
CA ASP A 74 -0.01 -6.87 -10.73
C ASP A 74 1.47 -6.78 -11.17
N LYS A 75 1.77 -5.85 -12.08
CA LYS A 75 3.14 -5.63 -12.58
C LYS A 75 4.09 -5.19 -11.47
N LEU A 76 3.63 -4.31 -10.57
CA LEU A 76 4.43 -3.82 -9.46
C LEU A 76 4.65 -4.86 -8.37
N ILE A 77 3.64 -5.70 -8.08
CA ILE A 77 3.82 -6.82 -7.15
C ILE A 77 4.86 -7.81 -7.70
N LYS A 78 4.80 -8.13 -8.99
CA LYS A 78 5.83 -8.98 -9.65
C LYS A 78 7.21 -8.37 -9.57
N GLU A 79 7.35 -7.08 -9.87
CA GLU A 79 8.64 -6.40 -9.82
C GLU A 79 9.27 -6.44 -8.42
N ILE A 80 8.46 -6.29 -7.36
CA ILE A 80 8.94 -6.33 -5.98
C ILE A 80 9.27 -7.75 -5.50
N LEU A 81 8.53 -8.77 -5.94
CA LEU A 81 8.72 -10.16 -5.49
C LEU A 81 9.84 -10.90 -6.22
N TYR A 82 10.19 -10.48 -7.45
CA TYR A 82 11.16 -11.17 -8.30
C TYR A 82 12.42 -10.33 -8.62
N THR A 83 12.63 -9.22 -7.89
CA THR A 83 13.89 -8.47 -7.83
C THR A 83 14.64 -8.84 -6.55
#